data_AF-A0A450WFN1-F1
#
_entry.id   AF-A0A450WFN1-F1
#
_cell.length_a   1.000
_cell.length_b   1.000
_cell.length_c   1.000
_cell.angle_alpha   90.00
_cell.angle_beta   90.00
_cell.angle_gamma   90.00
#
_symmetry.space_group_name_H-M   'P 1'
#
loop_
_entity.id
_entity.type
_entity.pdbx_description
1 polymer ?
#
loop_
_entity_poly.entity_id
_entity_poly.type
_entity_poly.pdbx_seq_one_letter_code
_entity_poly.pdbx_strand_id
1 'polypeptide(L)'
;MVLRRSLASSCLKHRIFCLGVIHGKGCNMERTIKKVANPLTLIAFFSGVSESIALAVIAIMEKVGGIGSPLSVPLVWFSVLFPTLIVLLFFITLNFNHKVLYAPGDYGDERLFLYTFMDPYTKDDQVKYLKSFWKPDGENIDTENTKAIRDWMVLNGLAETPISSFLHKPRYINLRKEAIQALKLPRGNR
;
A
#
# COMPACT_ATOMS: atom_id res chain seq x y z
N MET A 1 -83.66 -4.88 -9.62
CA MET A 1 -83.59 -3.80 -8.62
C MET A 1 -82.14 -3.72 -8.13
N VAL A 2 -81.65 -2.50 -7.95
CA VAL A 2 -80.27 -2.02 -8.13
C VAL A 2 -79.28 -2.51 -7.05
N LEU A 3 -78.04 -2.90 -7.40
CA LEU A 3 -76.80 -2.30 -6.85
C LEU A 3 -75.48 -2.81 -7.48
N ARG A 4 -74.81 -1.88 -8.18
CA ARG A 4 -73.35 -1.58 -8.30
C ARG A 4 -72.36 -2.75 -8.58
N ARG A 5 -71.65 -2.74 -9.73
CA ARG A 5 -70.33 -2.07 -9.97
C ARG A 5 -69.33 -2.35 -8.83
N SER A 6 -68.07 -2.76 -8.99
CA SER A 6 -67.11 -2.83 -10.10
C SER A 6 -65.76 -3.17 -9.46
N LEU A 7 -64.88 -3.90 -10.16
CA LEU A 7 -63.41 -4.01 -9.95
C LEU A 7 -62.96 -4.79 -8.68
N ALA A 8 -62.32 -5.95 -8.77
CA ALA A 8 -61.03 -6.29 -9.39
C ALA A 8 -59.82 -5.56 -8.77
N SER A 9 -58.74 -6.34 -8.62
CA SER A 9 -57.39 -6.02 -8.13
C SER A 9 -57.22 -6.14 -6.60
N SER A 10 -56.59 -7.24 -6.16
CA SER A 10 -55.14 -7.34 -5.88
C SER A 10 -54.90 -7.00 -4.41
N CYS A 11 -54.18 -7.75 -3.57
CA CYS A 11 -53.12 -8.71 -3.81
C CYS A 11 -53.02 -9.61 -2.57
N LEU A 12 -52.73 -10.90 -2.83
CA LEU A 12 -52.28 -11.95 -1.91
C LEU A 12 -51.53 -11.43 -0.67
N LYS A 13 -52.03 -11.70 0.53
CA LYS A 13 -51.67 -12.89 1.36
C LYS A 13 -50.33 -12.67 2.08
N HIS A 14 -50.37 -12.17 3.32
CA HIS A 14 -50.24 -12.96 4.58
C HIS A 14 -48.75 -13.13 4.94
N ARG A 15 -48.18 -12.81 6.12
CA ARG A 15 -48.58 -12.34 7.46
C ARG A 15 -47.24 -12.24 8.25
N ILE A 16 -47.22 -11.58 9.42
CA ILE A 16 -46.28 -11.80 10.56
C ILE A 16 -44.86 -11.18 10.37
N PHE A 17 -44.24 -10.39 11.26
CA PHE A 17 -44.53 -9.91 12.62
C PHE A 17 -43.39 -8.97 13.10
N CYS A 18 -43.75 -8.03 13.96
CA CYS A 18 -42.95 -7.25 14.93
C CYS A 18 -41.96 -6.15 14.49
N LEU A 19 -42.40 -4.93 14.80
CA LEU A 19 -41.73 -3.86 15.57
C LEU A 19 -40.20 -3.85 15.63
N GLY A 20 -39.64 -2.76 15.08
CA GLY A 20 -38.30 -2.28 15.38
C GLY A 20 -38.11 -0.88 14.82
N VAL A 21 -38.65 0.14 15.51
CA VAL A 21 -38.28 1.54 15.26
C VAL A 21 -36.89 1.77 15.83
N ILE A 22 -35.88 1.90 14.96
CA ILE A 22 -34.63 2.61 15.27
C ILE A 22 -34.18 3.40 14.04
N HIS A 23 -34.61 4.66 14.07
CA HIS A 23 -33.84 5.86 13.75
C HIS A 23 -32.55 5.70 12.90
N GLY A 24 -32.59 6.30 11.71
CA GLY A 24 -31.49 7.04 11.07
C GLY A 24 -30.14 6.34 10.91
N LYS A 25 -29.79 5.99 9.67
CA LYS A 25 -28.94 6.79 8.77
C LYS A 25 -28.75 5.99 7.48
N GLY A 26 -28.77 6.68 6.34
CA GLY A 26 -28.57 6.07 5.03
C GLY A 26 -27.25 5.31 4.97
N CYS A 27 -27.33 4.01 4.75
CA CYS A 27 -26.17 3.21 4.37
C CYS A 27 -26.02 3.33 2.85
N ASN A 28 -25.42 4.43 2.40
CA ASN A 28 -24.89 4.50 1.05
C ASN A 28 -23.63 3.62 1.03
N MET A 29 -23.80 2.35 0.67
CA MET A 29 -22.68 1.45 0.41
C MET A 29 -22.17 1.68 -1.01
N GLU A 30 -21.76 2.91 -1.31
CA GLU A 30 -20.85 3.16 -2.42
C GLU A 30 -19.44 2.88 -1.89
N ARG A 31 -19.09 1.60 -1.77
CA ARG A 31 -17.67 1.23 -1.74
C ARG A 31 -17.15 1.55 -3.12
N THR A 32 -16.64 2.77 -3.28
CA THR A 32 -15.75 3.10 -4.39
C THR A 32 -14.69 2.02 -4.39
N ILE A 33 -14.73 1.14 -5.40
CA ILE A 33 -13.71 0.15 -5.62
C ILE A 33 -12.45 0.96 -5.92
N LYS A 34 -11.71 1.34 -4.88
CA LYS A 34 -10.32 1.75 -5.02
C LYS A 34 -9.58 0.49 -5.40
N LYS A 35 -9.74 0.07 -6.66
CA LYS A 35 -8.93 -1.00 -7.25
C LYS A 35 -7.54 -0.42 -7.27
N VAL A 36 -6.77 -0.76 -6.25
CA VAL A 36 -5.34 -0.51 -6.25
C VAL A 36 -4.85 -1.14 -7.56
N ALA A 37 -4.39 -0.29 -8.47
CA ALA A 37 -3.93 -0.73 -9.79
C ALA A 37 -2.65 -1.52 -9.55
N ASN A 38 -2.82 -2.83 -9.30
CA ASN A 38 -1.72 -3.72 -9.08
C ASN A 38 -1.11 -4.02 -10.46
N PRO A 39 0.21 -3.93 -10.61
CA PRO A 39 1.00 -4.63 -11.62
C PRO A 39 0.32 -5.81 -12.32
N LEU A 40 -0.12 -6.78 -11.52
CA LEU A 40 -0.76 -8.01 -11.94
C LEU A 40 -2.08 -7.75 -12.69
N THR A 41 -2.88 -6.79 -12.22
CA THR A 41 -4.16 -6.42 -12.84
C THR A 41 -3.98 -5.67 -14.16
N LEU A 42 -2.89 -4.90 -14.29
CA LEU A 42 -2.55 -4.20 -15.53
C LEU A 42 -2.18 -5.20 -16.63
N ILE A 43 -1.34 -6.19 -16.31
CA ILE A 43 -0.98 -7.27 -17.23
C ILE A 43 -2.22 -8.06 -17.64
N ALA A 44 -3.08 -8.44 -16.68
CA ALA A 44 -4.30 -9.19 -16.97
C ALA A 44 -5.25 -8.42 -17.92
N PHE A 45 -5.38 -7.10 -17.74
CA PHE A 45 -6.21 -6.26 -18.60
C PHE A 45 -5.65 -6.17 -20.03
N PHE A 46 -4.36 -5.84 -20.18
CA PHE A 46 -3.74 -5.74 -21.50
C PHE A 46 -3.67 -7.08 -22.22
N SER A 47 -3.45 -8.19 -21.50
CA SER A 47 -3.49 -9.53 -22.07
C SER A 47 -4.86 -9.84 -22.67
N GLY A 48 -5.95 -9.61 -21.92
CA GLY A 48 -7.31 -9.89 -22.39
C GLY A 48 -7.73 -9.00 -23.57
N VAL A 49 -7.40 -7.70 -23.51
CA VAL A 49 -7.65 -6.78 -24.63
C VAL A 49 -6.84 -7.19 -25.85
N SER A 50 -5.57 -7.54 -25.69
CA SER A 50 -4.72 -7.97 -26.80
C SER A 50 -5.21 -9.25 -27.46
N GLU A 51 -5.67 -10.23 -26.68
CA GLU A 51 -6.23 -11.47 -27.20
C GLU A 51 -7.52 -11.22 -28.00
N SER A 52 -8.41 -10.38 -27.48
CA SER A 52 -9.64 -10.00 -28.17
C SER A 52 -9.37 -9.28 -29.51
N ILE A 53 -8.36 -8.42 -29.54
CA ILE A 53 -7.94 -7.71 -30.76
C ILE A 53 -7.33 -8.69 -31.76
N ALA A 54 -6.49 -9.63 -31.31
CA ALA A 54 -5.88 -10.63 -32.18
C ALA A 54 -6.93 -11.51 -32.86
N LEU A 55 -7.93 -11.98 -32.11
CA LEU A 55 -9.06 -12.75 -32.67
C LEU A 55 -9.89 -11.93 -33.66
N ALA A 56 -10.16 -10.65 -33.35
CA ALA A 56 -10.88 -9.76 -34.25
C ALA A 56 -10.11 -9.52 -35.57
N VAL A 57 -8.80 -9.33 -35.49
CA VAL A 57 -7.93 -9.17 -36.66
C VAL A 57 -7.95 -10.43 -37.53
N ILE A 58 -7.85 -11.62 -36.92
CA ILE A 58 -7.91 -12.89 -37.65
C ILE A 58 -9.26 -13.03 -38.37
N ALA A 59 -10.37 -12.74 -37.70
CA ALA A 59 -11.72 -12.82 -38.27
C ALA A 59 -11.92 -11.85 -39.46
N ILE A 60 -11.33 -10.65 -39.42
CA ILE A 60 -11.38 -9.69 -40.53
C ILE A 60 -10.50 -10.14 -41.70
N MET A 61 -9.32 -10.71 -41.42
CA MET A 61 -8.40 -11.19 -42.45
C MET A 61 -8.95 -12.38 -43.24
N GLU A 62 -9.66 -13.30 -42.58
CA GLU A 62 -10.33 -14.42 -43.25
C GLU A 62 -11.35 -13.94 -44.30
N LYS A 63 -12.03 -12.81 -44.03
CA LYS A 63 -13.02 -12.24 -44.96
C LYS A 63 -12.43 -11.41 -46.12
N VAL A 64 -11.20 -10.90 -45.98
CA VAL A 64 -10.64 -9.90 -46.91
C VAL A 64 -9.58 -10.47 -47.87
N GLY A 65 -9.14 -11.72 -47.67
CA GLY A 65 -8.18 -12.35 -48.60
C GLY A 65 -7.26 -13.41 -47.98
N GLY A 66 -7.50 -13.82 -46.73
CA GLY A 66 -6.78 -14.90 -46.07
C GLY A 66 -5.40 -14.52 -45.53
N ILE A 67 -4.84 -15.45 -44.74
CA ILE A 67 -3.49 -15.36 -44.14
C ILE A 67 -2.47 -15.61 -45.27
N GLY A 68 -2.01 -14.54 -45.91
CA GLY A 68 -1.15 -14.62 -47.10
C GLY A 68 -1.03 -13.31 -47.88
N SER A 69 -1.93 -12.36 -47.60
CA SER A 69 -1.83 -11.00 -48.13
C SER A 69 -0.57 -10.29 -47.59
N PRO A 70 0.15 -9.48 -48.39
CA PRO A 70 1.38 -8.81 -47.95
C PRO A 70 1.18 -7.85 -46.77
N LEU A 71 -0.05 -7.40 -46.54
CA LEU A 71 -0.43 -6.55 -45.41
C LEU A 71 -0.74 -7.32 -44.11
N SER A 72 -1.01 -8.64 -44.20
CA SER A 72 -1.41 -9.45 -43.04
C SER A 72 -0.23 -9.85 -42.15
N VAL A 73 0.94 -10.10 -42.76
CA VAL A 73 2.14 -10.56 -42.05
C VAL A 73 2.67 -9.52 -41.05
N PRO A 74 2.83 -8.22 -41.41
CA PRO A 74 3.29 -7.21 -40.46
C PRO A 74 2.29 -6.98 -39.33
N LEU A 75 0.99 -7.06 -39.61
CA LEU A 75 -0.09 -6.82 -38.65
C LEU A 75 -0.15 -7.91 -37.58
N VAL A 76 -0.02 -9.18 -37.98
CA VAL A 76 0.01 -10.33 -37.06
C VAL A 76 1.26 -10.25 -36.17
N TRP A 77 2.42 -9.94 -36.76
CA TRP A 77 3.66 -9.79 -36.01
C TRP A 77 3.59 -8.65 -35.00
N PHE A 78 3.04 -7.49 -35.39
CA PHE A 78 2.79 -6.37 -34.48
C PHE A 78 1.84 -6.76 -33.34
N SER A 79 0.75 -7.47 -33.64
CA SER A 79 -0.25 -7.89 -32.66
C SER A 79 0.29 -8.85 -31.60
N VAL A 80 1.30 -9.66 -31.92
CA VAL A 80 1.93 -10.59 -30.96
C VAL A 80 3.12 -9.94 -30.25
N LEU A 81 3.95 -9.19 -30.98
CA LEU A 81 5.17 -8.60 -30.45
C LEU A 81 4.89 -7.44 -29.49
N PHE A 82 3.91 -6.59 -29.80
CA PHE A 82 3.54 -5.45 -28.97
C PHE A 82 3.13 -5.82 -27.53
N PRO A 83 2.13 -6.69 -27.28
CA PRO A 83 1.75 -7.06 -25.92
C PRO A 83 2.88 -7.78 -25.18
N THR A 84 3.65 -8.63 -25.88
CA THR A 84 4.79 -9.34 -25.32
C THR A 84 5.88 -8.37 -24.85
N LEU A 85 6.16 -7.33 -25.63
CA LEU A 85 7.14 -6.30 -25.32
C LEU A 85 6.70 -5.45 -24.12
N ILE A 86 5.40 -5.11 -24.00
CA ILE A 86 4.87 -4.40 -22.83
C ILE A 86 5.02 -5.25 -21.56
N VAL A 87 4.72 -6.55 -21.61
CA VAL A 87 4.91 -7.45 -20.46
C VAL A 87 6.39 -7.57 -20.08
N LEU A 88 7.29 -7.65 -21.06
CA LEU A 88 8.72 -7.75 -20.81
C LEU A 88 9.29 -6.44 -20.23
N LEU A 89 8.93 -5.30 -20.80
CA LEU A 89 9.28 -3.97 -20.25
C LEU A 89 8.73 -3.78 -18.84
N PHE A 90 7.55 -4.33 -18.57
CA PHE A 90 6.96 -4.32 -17.25
C PHE A 90 7.88 -5.01 -16.24
N PHE A 91 8.28 -6.27 -16.50
CA PHE A 91 9.20 -7.00 -15.63
C PHE A 91 10.58 -6.34 -15.50
N ILE A 92 11.12 -5.78 -16.58
CA ILE A 92 12.37 -5.01 -16.53
C ILE A 92 12.22 -3.81 -15.58
N THR A 93 11.11 -3.07 -15.69
CA THR A 93 10.81 -1.92 -14.83
C THR A 93 10.69 -2.34 -13.36
N LEU A 94 10.06 -3.49 -13.08
CA LEU A 94 10.01 -4.02 -11.71
C LEU A 94 11.38 -4.43 -11.17
N ASN A 95 12.22 -5.02 -12.01
CA ASN A 95 13.55 -5.49 -11.61
C ASN A 95 14.47 -4.34 -11.15
N PHE A 96 14.35 -3.15 -11.77
CA PHE A 96 15.19 -2.00 -11.43
C PHE A 96 14.63 -1.12 -10.29
N ASN A 97 13.35 -1.24 -9.89
CA ASN A 97 12.81 -0.45 -8.79
C ASN A 97 11.55 -1.05 -8.12
N HIS A 98 11.74 -2.13 -7.36
CA HIS A 98 10.68 -2.88 -6.68
C HIS A 98 9.87 -2.07 -5.62
N LYS A 99 10.35 -0.89 -5.20
CA LYS A 99 9.64 -0.01 -4.25
C LYS A 99 8.42 0.70 -4.83
N VAL A 100 8.27 0.74 -6.15
CA VAL A 100 7.16 1.45 -6.83
C VAL A 100 5.92 0.54 -6.98
N LEU A 101 6.04 -0.77 -6.69
CA LEU A 101 4.93 -1.73 -6.80
C LEU A 101 3.90 -1.68 -5.67
N TYR A 102 4.22 -1.04 -4.56
CA TYR A 102 3.31 -0.95 -3.44
C TYR A 102 2.68 0.43 -3.47
N ALA A 103 1.42 0.48 -3.89
CA ALA A 103 0.62 1.66 -3.62
C ALA A 103 0.60 1.89 -2.10
N PRO A 104 0.53 3.15 -1.62
CA PRO A 104 0.48 3.47 -0.18
C PRO A 104 -0.65 2.77 0.58
N GLY A 105 -1.64 2.19 -0.12
CA GLY A 105 -2.73 1.37 0.44
C GLY A 105 -2.47 -0.13 0.55
N ASP A 106 -1.32 -0.65 0.10
CA ASP A 106 -0.94 -2.07 0.28
C ASP A 106 -0.08 -2.29 1.54
N TYR A 107 0.20 -1.20 2.28
CA TYR A 107 0.79 -1.26 3.61
C TYR A 107 -0.33 -1.58 4.61
N GLY A 108 -0.23 -2.71 5.31
CA GLY A 108 -1.23 -3.18 6.28
C GLY A 108 -1.53 -2.22 7.44
N ASP A 109 -0.74 -1.15 7.59
CA ASP A 109 -1.01 -0.02 8.47
C ASP A 109 -0.65 1.29 7.74
N GLU A 110 -1.67 2.02 7.26
CA GLU A 110 -1.53 3.34 6.63
C GLU A 110 -0.77 4.32 7.56
N ARG A 111 -0.91 4.14 8.87
CA ARG A 111 -0.20 4.93 9.89
C ARG A 111 1.30 4.69 9.88
N LEU A 112 1.76 3.48 9.56
CA LEU A 112 3.18 3.12 9.51
C LEU A 112 3.84 3.66 8.23
N PHE A 113 3.11 3.66 7.11
CA PHE A 113 3.53 4.35 5.89
C PHE A 113 3.66 5.86 6.15
N LEU A 114 2.62 6.50 6.70
CA LEU A 114 2.70 7.92 7.04
C LEU A 114 3.78 8.21 8.08
N TYR A 115 4.06 7.34 9.05
CA TYR A 115 5.22 7.48 9.95
C TYR A 115 6.56 7.35 9.22
N THR A 116 6.63 6.56 8.15
CA THR A 116 7.87 6.38 7.38
C THR A 116 8.15 7.55 6.44
N PHE A 117 7.10 8.22 5.94
CA PHE A 117 7.19 9.29 4.93
C PHE A 117 6.90 10.71 5.44
N MET A 118 6.10 10.87 6.51
CA MET A 118 5.76 12.17 7.14
C MET A 118 6.46 12.42 8.47
N ASP A 119 7.07 11.41 9.09
CA ASP A 119 7.91 11.71 10.24
C ASP A 119 9.19 12.38 9.71
N PRO A 120 9.60 13.55 10.25
CA PRO A 120 10.98 14.02 10.13
C PRO A 120 11.91 13.12 10.95
N TYR A 121 11.72 11.79 10.86
CA TYR A 121 12.49 10.75 11.49
C TYR A 121 13.79 10.80 10.74
N THR A 122 14.65 11.63 11.31
CA THR A 122 16.02 11.86 10.93
C THR A 122 16.63 10.47 10.86
N LYS A 123 16.66 9.90 9.66
CA LYS A 123 17.23 8.57 9.46
C LYS A 123 18.62 8.62 10.06
N ASP A 124 18.86 7.67 10.93
CA ASP A 124 20.15 7.31 11.48
C ASP A 124 20.85 8.29 12.42
N ASP A 125 20.84 9.61 12.28
CA ASP A 125 21.81 10.45 13.03
C ASP A 125 21.77 10.30 14.55
N GLN A 126 20.61 10.52 15.19
CA GLN A 126 20.50 10.46 16.66
C GLN A 126 20.76 9.05 17.21
N VAL A 127 20.21 8.04 16.54
CA VAL A 127 20.39 6.65 16.93
C VAL A 127 21.83 6.25 16.70
N LYS A 128 22.47 6.70 15.62
CA LYS A 128 23.88 6.49 15.28
C LYS A 128 24.79 7.09 16.32
N TYR A 129 24.58 8.34 16.76
CA TYR A 129 25.39 8.98 17.80
C TYR A 129 25.24 8.29 19.15
N LEU A 130 24.01 8.00 19.58
CA LEU A 130 23.78 7.29 20.84
C LEU A 130 24.30 5.85 20.77
N LYS A 131 24.18 5.18 19.63
CA LYS A 131 24.70 3.82 19.41
C LYS A 131 26.22 3.80 19.35
N SER A 132 26.87 4.78 18.70
CA SER A 132 28.33 4.89 18.68
C SER A 132 28.87 5.26 20.05
N PHE A 133 28.16 6.06 20.83
CA PHE A 133 28.54 6.34 22.22
C PHE A 133 28.39 5.08 23.09
N TRP A 134 27.28 4.37 22.96
CA TRP A 134 27.05 3.12 23.70
C TRP A 134 28.02 1.99 23.29
N LYS A 135 28.40 1.96 22.01
CA LYS A 135 29.17 0.91 21.37
C LYS A 135 30.25 1.52 20.46
N PRO A 136 31.35 2.04 21.03
CA PRO A 136 32.37 2.78 20.28
C PRO A 136 32.98 1.94 19.15
N ASP A 137 33.27 0.67 19.41
CA ASP A 137 33.87 -0.25 18.42
C ASP A 137 32.84 -0.98 17.55
N GLY A 138 31.54 -0.74 17.75
CA GLY A 138 30.49 -1.47 17.03
C GLY A 138 30.35 -2.96 17.42
N GLU A 139 31.26 -3.52 18.23
CA GLU A 139 31.23 -4.92 18.74
C GLU A 139 31.14 -5.04 20.26
N ASN A 140 31.96 -4.31 21.01
CA ASN A 140 31.96 -4.37 22.48
C ASN A 140 31.10 -3.27 23.12
N ILE A 141 30.36 -3.64 24.16
CA ILE A 141 29.54 -2.70 24.94
C ILE A 141 30.43 -2.04 25.99
N ASP A 142 30.52 -0.72 25.95
CA ASP A 142 31.25 0.04 26.96
C ASP A 142 30.39 0.16 28.23
N THR A 143 30.94 -0.26 29.38
CA THR A 143 30.21 -0.29 30.65
C THR A 143 30.00 1.11 31.23
N GLU A 144 30.97 2.02 31.06
CA GLU A 144 30.90 3.41 31.51
C GLU A 144 29.83 4.17 30.72
N ASN A 145 29.85 4.06 29.39
CA ASN A 145 28.88 4.74 28.53
C ASN A 145 27.47 4.18 28.70
N THR A 146 27.36 2.86 28.91
CA THR A 146 26.09 2.21 29.26
C THR A 146 25.51 2.80 30.54
N LYS A 147 26.36 2.98 31.56
CA LYS A 147 25.96 3.58 32.84
C LYS A 147 25.54 5.03 32.67
N ALA A 148 26.30 5.84 31.91
CA ALA A 148 25.96 7.23 31.64
C ALA A 148 24.59 7.39 30.96
N ILE A 149 24.31 6.57 29.93
CA ILE A 149 22.98 6.57 29.27
C ILE A 149 21.90 6.13 30.25
N ARG A 150 22.16 5.08 31.04
CA ARG A 150 21.20 4.55 32.01
C ARG A 150 20.87 5.55 33.11
N ASP A 151 21.88 6.21 33.67
CA ASP A 151 21.71 7.22 34.72
C ASP A 151 20.87 8.39 34.20
N TRP A 152 21.15 8.85 32.98
CA TRP A 152 20.33 9.85 32.31
C TRP A 152 18.89 9.38 32.09
N MET A 153 18.69 8.13 31.67
CA MET A 153 17.37 7.54 31.48
C MET A 153 16.58 7.47 32.80
N VAL A 154 17.19 6.99 33.88
CA VAL A 154 16.57 6.90 35.21
C VAL A 154 16.11 8.27 35.68
N LEU A 155 16.94 9.31 35.52
CA LEU A 155 16.60 10.70 35.87
C LEU A 155 15.38 11.23 35.09
N ASN A 156 15.17 10.73 33.87
CA ASN A 156 14.05 11.11 33.00
C ASN A 156 12.87 10.12 33.07
N GLY A 157 12.79 9.28 34.11
CA GLY A 157 11.66 8.38 34.36
C GLY A 157 11.63 7.11 33.50
N LEU A 158 12.77 6.69 32.96
CA LEU A 158 12.92 5.54 32.06
C LEU A 158 13.59 4.32 32.72
N ALA A 159 13.50 4.18 34.05
CA ALA A 159 14.24 3.18 34.83
C ALA A 159 14.04 1.72 34.37
N GLU A 160 12.81 1.35 34.00
CA GLU A 160 12.46 -0.01 33.58
C GLU A 160 12.70 -0.29 32.09
N THR A 161 13.12 0.72 31.32
CA THR A 161 13.25 0.58 29.86
C THR A 161 14.66 0.18 29.46
N PRO A 162 14.83 -0.88 28.66
CA PRO A 162 16.16 -1.25 28.17
C PRO A 162 16.64 -0.23 27.14
N ILE A 163 17.95 0.06 27.16
CA ILE A 163 18.62 1.02 26.25
C ILE A 163 18.29 0.69 24.77
N SER A 164 18.27 -0.60 24.43
CA SER A 164 17.90 -1.05 23.08
C SER A 164 16.49 -0.61 22.67
N SER A 165 15.51 -0.65 23.59
CA SER A 165 14.16 -0.14 23.31
C SER A 165 14.13 1.38 23.22
N PHE A 166 14.89 2.06 24.07
CA PHE A 166 15.04 3.52 24.02
C PHE A 166 15.59 4.01 22.67
N LEU A 167 16.56 3.29 22.10
CA LEU A 167 17.18 3.62 20.82
C LEU A 167 16.24 3.43 19.62
N HIS A 168 15.45 2.36 19.59
CA HIS A 168 14.71 1.98 18.38
C HIS A 168 13.22 2.37 18.40
N LYS A 169 12.60 2.55 19.58
CA LYS A 169 11.17 2.86 19.63
C LYS A 169 10.89 4.34 19.31
N PRO A 170 9.85 4.64 18.53
CA PRO A 170 9.50 6.01 18.14
C PRO A 170 9.01 6.86 19.32
N ARG A 171 8.55 6.25 20.40
CA ARG A 171 8.08 6.96 21.60
C ARG A 171 9.14 7.86 22.25
N TYR A 172 10.42 7.60 22.01
CA TYR A 172 11.53 8.26 22.72
C TYR A 172 12.31 9.27 21.89
N ILE A 173 11.79 9.71 20.73
CA ILE A 173 12.50 10.64 19.82
C ILE A 173 12.95 11.93 20.53
N ASN A 174 12.04 12.57 21.29
CA ASN A 174 12.34 13.84 21.95
C ASN A 174 13.38 13.66 23.06
N LEU A 175 13.23 12.60 23.86
CA LEU A 175 14.17 12.22 24.90
C LEU A 175 15.56 11.90 24.33
N ARG A 176 15.67 11.27 23.15
CA ARG A 176 16.98 11.04 22.50
C ARG A 176 17.68 12.35 22.13
N LYS A 177 16.95 13.37 21.67
CA LYS A 177 17.53 14.70 21.39
C LYS A 177 18.05 15.38 22.64
N GLU A 178 17.34 15.23 23.76
CA GLU A 178 17.75 15.76 25.05
C GLU A 178 18.96 14.99 25.61
N ALA A 179 18.98 13.67 25.48
CA ALA A 179 20.10 12.81 25.87
C ALA A 179 21.39 13.19 25.13
N ILE A 180 21.32 13.39 23.82
CA ILE A 180 22.47 13.82 23.00
C ILE A 180 23.05 15.15 23.47
N GLN A 181 22.18 16.09 23.87
CA GLN A 181 22.60 17.39 24.40
C GLN A 181 23.22 17.27 25.79
N ALA A 182 22.58 16.52 26.69
CA ALA A 182 23.06 16.32 28.06
C ALA A 182 24.42 15.59 28.11
N LEU A 183 24.60 14.57 27.25
CA LEU A 183 25.82 13.79 27.13
C LEU A 183 26.88 14.47 26.24
N LYS A 184 26.62 15.68 25.72
CA LYS A 184 27.52 16.45 24.86
C LYS A 184 28.04 15.67 23.64
N LEU A 185 27.19 14.82 23.05
CA LEU A 185 27.57 14.04 21.87
C LEU A 185 27.64 14.95 20.62
N PRO A 186 28.54 14.68 19.66
CA PRO A 186 28.67 15.48 18.45
C PRO A 186 27.34 15.50 17.70
N ARG A 187 26.76 16.69 17.53
CA ARG A 187 25.57 16.87 16.71
C ARG A 187 25.99 16.86 15.25
N GLY A 188 25.36 16.00 14.45
CA GLY A 188 25.39 16.15 13.00
C GLY A 188 24.88 17.54 12.67
N ASN A 189 25.73 18.37 12.06
CA ASN A 189 25.34 19.68 11.57
C ASN A 189 24.14 19.46 10.64
N ARG A 190 22.99 19.98 11.06
CA ARG A 190 21.76 19.96 10.29
C ARG A 190 21.58 21.33 9.65
#